data_AF-A0A497K0C9-F1
#
_entry.id   AF-A0A497K0C9-F1
#
_cell.length_a   1.000
_cell.length_b   1.000
_cell.length_c   1.000
_cell.angle_alpha   90.00
_cell.angle_beta   90.00
_cell.angle_gamma   90.00
#
_symmetry.space_group_name_H-M   'P 1'
#
loop_
_entity.id
_entity.type
_entity.pdbx_description
1 polymer ?
#
loop_
_entity_poly.entity_id
_entity_poly.type
_entity_poly.pdbx_seq_one_letter_code
_entity_poly.pdbx_strand_id
1 'polypeptide(L)'
;MRLKAILLIPRREGILRLSQAETVIAIGSWEGFKAREISAFRPTPDGWAVAVVFQGSPIDEKAGCNLWFPQAGEIQDILKAMDRSDYLTAEVLGRGWSRGPRPYLPLWTLM
;
A
#
# COMPACT_ATOMS: atom_id res chain seq x y z
N MET A 1 10.83 4.30 13.07
CA MET A 1 9.66 3.52 12.65
C MET A 1 10.06 2.06 12.44
N ARG A 2 9.26 1.13 12.97
CA ARG A 2 9.41 -0.32 12.76
C ARG A 2 8.24 -0.83 11.92
N LEU A 3 8.51 -1.61 10.87
CA LEU A 3 7.45 -2.19 10.04
C LEU A 3 6.59 -3.16 10.86
N LYS A 4 5.27 -3.06 10.72
CA LYS A 4 4.29 -3.92 11.39
C LYS A 4 3.41 -4.68 10.42
N ALA A 5 3.06 -4.06 9.29
CA ALA A 5 2.28 -4.75 8.27
C ALA A 5 2.42 -4.07 6.91
N ILE A 6 2.23 -4.86 5.86
CA ILE A 6 2.01 -4.40 4.49
C ILE A 6 0.67 -4.99 4.06
N LEU A 7 -0.26 -4.14 3.60
CA LEU A 7 -1.60 -4.55 3.22
C LEU A 7 -2.01 -3.98 1.87
N LEU A 8 -2.91 -4.69 1.19
CA LEU A 8 -3.63 -4.21 0.03
C LEU A 8 -5.04 -3.82 0.44
N ILE A 9 -5.46 -2.61 0.11
CA ILE A 9 -6.74 -2.05 0.53
C ILE A 9 -7.56 -1.71 -0.72
N PRO A 10 -8.75 -2.28 -0.89
CA PRO A 10 -9.60 -1.91 -2.00
C PRO A 10 -10.09 -0.47 -1.84
N ARG A 11 -10.03 0.27 -2.95
CA ARG A 11 -10.50 1.64 -3.09
C ARG A 11 -11.64 1.69 -4.10
N ARG A 12 -12.83 2.06 -3.64
CA ARG A 12 -14.04 2.15 -4.48
C ARG A 12 -14.80 3.42 -4.14
N GLU A 13 -15.21 4.17 -5.17
CA GLU A 13 -16.02 5.39 -5.02
C GLU A 13 -15.35 6.41 -4.09
N GLY A 14 -14.02 6.49 -4.16
CA GLY A 14 -13.23 7.38 -3.31
C GLY A 14 -13.09 6.96 -1.84
N ILE A 15 -13.46 5.72 -1.48
CA ILE A 15 -13.35 5.18 -0.12
C ILE A 15 -12.32 4.05 -0.10
N LEU A 16 -11.38 4.10 0.84
CA LEU A 16 -10.50 2.99 1.22
C LEU A 16 -11.23 2.10 2.22
N ARG A 17 -11.55 0.86 1.83
CA ARG A 17 -12.30 -0.09 2.66
C ARG A 17 -11.34 -0.92 3.51
N LEU A 18 -10.88 -0.34 4.63
CA LEU A 18 -9.90 -0.94 5.55
C LEU A 18 -10.29 -2.32 6.08
N SER A 19 -11.58 -2.56 6.31
CA SER A 19 -12.13 -3.86 6.74
C SER A 19 -12.04 -4.97 5.68
N GLN A 20 -11.73 -4.61 4.43
CA GLN A 20 -11.54 -5.53 3.31
C GLN A 20 -10.05 -5.63 2.91
N ALA A 21 -9.15 -5.18 3.78
CA ALA A 21 -7.73 -5.21 3.50
C ALA A 21 -7.20 -6.66 3.44
N GLU A 22 -6.40 -6.95 2.42
CA GLU A 22 -5.64 -8.20 2.32
C GLU A 22 -4.25 -7.99 2.91
N THR A 23 -3.89 -8.79 3.91
CA THR A 23 -2.55 -8.75 4.52
C THR A 23 -1.54 -9.40 3.57
N VAL A 24 -0.54 -8.64 3.14
CA VAL A 24 0.65 -9.18 2.46
C VAL A 24 1.59 -9.76 3.51
N ILE A 25 1.92 -8.94 4.51
CA ILE A 25 2.74 -9.32 5.66
C ILE A 25 2.17 -8.69 6.93
N ALA A 26 2.22 -9.43 8.04
CA ALA A 26 2.01 -8.92 9.38
C ALA A 26 3.15 -9.40 10.29
N ILE A 27 3.77 -8.48 11.02
CA ILE A 27 4.93 -8.73 11.89
C ILE A 27 4.54 -8.49 13.35
N GLY A 28 4.60 -9.57 14.15
CA GLY A 28 4.25 -9.56 15.56
C GLY A 28 2.76 -9.27 15.79
N SER A 29 2.45 -8.43 16.78
CA SER A 29 1.08 -8.15 17.27
C SER A 29 0.30 -7.10 16.47
N TRP A 30 0.29 -7.15 15.13
CA TRP A 30 -0.59 -6.26 14.37
C TRP A 30 -2.05 -6.74 14.47
N GLU A 31 -2.92 -5.92 15.06
CA GLU A 31 -4.32 -6.27 15.35
C GLU A 31 -5.32 -5.77 14.28
N GLY A 32 -4.83 -5.12 13.23
CA GLY A 32 -5.66 -4.57 12.16
C GLY A 32 -6.03 -3.09 12.35
N PHE A 33 -6.82 -2.58 11.41
CA PHE A 33 -7.29 -1.20 11.44
C PHE A 33 -8.45 -1.03 12.43
N LYS A 34 -8.43 0.06 13.20
CA LYS A 34 -9.54 0.43 14.09
C LYS A 34 -10.77 0.93 13.34
N ALA A 35 -10.55 1.61 12.22
CA ALA A 35 -11.62 2.09 11.35
C ALA A 35 -11.94 1.05 10.27
N ARG A 36 -13.21 0.95 9.88
CA ARG A 36 -13.66 0.04 8.82
C ARG A 36 -13.40 0.59 7.42
N GLU A 37 -13.41 1.92 7.29
CA GLU A 37 -13.25 2.65 6.04
C GLU A 37 -12.77 4.09 6.30
N ILE A 38 -12.11 4.69 5.32
CA ILE A 38 -11.66 6.09 5.34
C ILE A 38 -11.74 6.69 3.93
N SER A 39 -11.92 8.00 3.83
CA SER A 39 -11.86 8.71 2.54
C SER A 39 -10.47 8.61 1.92
N ALA A 40 -10.40 8.30 0.63
CA ALA A 40 -9.16 8.28 -0.12
C ALA A 40 -8.74 9.70 -0.51
N PHE A 41 -7.47 10.04 -0.31
CA PHE A 41 -6.91 11.31 -0.79
C PHE A 41 -7.03 11.44 -2.32
N ARG A 42 -6.77 10.33 -3.04
CA ARG A 42 -7.05 10.21 -4.47
C ARG A 42 -8.36 9.43 -4.65
N PRO A 43 -9.49 10.07 -4.95
CA PRO A 43 -10.78 9.38 -5.00
C PRO A 43 -10.95 8.49 -6.24
N THR A 44 -10.28 8.81 -7.36
CA THR A 44 -10.42 8.09 -8.64
C THR A 44 -9.08 7.78 -9.31
N PRO A 45 -9.03 6.78 -10.21
CA PRO A 45 -10.08 5.80 -10.53
C PRO A 45 -10.26 4.78 -9.40
N ASP A 46 -11.21 3.85 -9.45
CA ASP A 46 -11.25 2.73 -8.48
C ASP A 46 -9.99 1.86 -8.59
N GLY A 47 -9.73 1.02 -7.59
CA GLY A 47 -8.60 0.09 -7.63
C GLY A 47 -8.19 -0.40 -6.25
N TRP A 48 -6.89 -0.59 -6.07
CA TRP A 48 -6.29 -1.05 -4.83
C TRP A 48 -5.15 -0.13 -4.41
N ALA A 49 -4.95 0.01 -3.11
CA ALA A 49 -3.88 0.80 -2.51
C ALA A 49 -3.00 -0.09 -1.65
N VAL A 50 -1.70 0.23 -1.60
CA VAL A 50 -0.77 -0.40 -0.66
C VAL A 50 -0.71 0.46 0.61
N ALA A 51 -0.92 -0.15 1.76
CA ALA A 51 -0.65 0.47 3.07
C ALA A 51 0.57 -0.19 3.71
N VAL A 52 1.49 0.65 4.20
CA VAL A 52 2.63 0.23 5.00
C VAL A 52 2.42 0.78 6.40
N VAL A 53 2.26 -0.13 7.35
CA VAL A 53 1.95 0.20 8.74
C VAL A 53 3.22 0.14 9.56
N PHE A 54 3.49 1.23 10.27
CA PHE A 54 4.65 1.36 11.14
C PHE A 54 4.24 1.56 12.59
N GLN A 55 5.09 1.08 13.49
CA GLN A 55 5.10 1.48 14.89
C GLN A 55 6.22 2.48 15.14
N GLY A 56 5.94 3.50 15.95
CA GLY A 56 6.96 4.42 16.44
C GLY A 56 8.07 3.71 17.21
N SER A 57 9.24 4.31 17.23
CA SER A 57 10.44 3.81 17.88
C SER A 57 11.22 4.97 18.52
N PRO A 58 12.08 4.71 19.53
CA PRO A 58 12.76 5.78 20.25
C PRO A 58 13.62 6.73 19.39
N ILE A 59 14.05 6.29 18.20
CA ILE A 59 14.79 7.15 17.27
C ILE A 59 13.91 8.22 16.63
N ASP A 60 12.62 7.96 16.46
CA ASP A 60 11.67 8.92 15.86
C ASP A 60 11.49 10.13 16.79
N GLU A 61 11.34 9.88 18.09
CA GLU A 61 11.24 10.93 19.12
C GLU A 61 12.51 11.79 19.16
N LYS A 62 13.68 11.14 19.15
CA LYS A 62 14.97 11.85 19.18
C LYS A 62 15.24 12.65 17.91
N ALA A 63 14.79 12.16 16.76
CA ALA A 63 14.96 12.84 15.48
C ALA A 63 13.95 13.98 15.26
N GLY A 64 12.86 14.01 16.03
CA GLY A 64 11.75 14.95 15.81
C GLY A 64 10.95 14.66 14.53
N CYS A 65 11.14 13.50 13.92
CA CYS A 65 10.44 13.07 12.72
C CYS A 65 10.40 11.54 12.60
N ASN A 66 9.50 11.03 11.75
CA ASN A 66 9.36 9.60 11.51
C ASN A 66 10.49 9.10 10.60
N LEU A 67 11.36 8.24 11.12
CA LEU A 67 12.49 7.66 10.39
C LEU A 67 12.30 6.16 10.18
N TRP A 68 12.26 5.71 8.94
CA TRP A 68 12.28 4.28 8.61
C TRP A 68 13.64 3.92 8.00
N PHE A 69 14.29 2.91 8.60
CA PHE A 69 15.54 2.33 8.12
C PHE A 69 15.24 0.97 7.51
N PRO A 70 14.93 0.90 6.20
CA PRO A 70 14.42 -0.32 5.58
C PRO A 70 15.50 -1.41 5.50
N GLN A 71 15.09 -2.66 5.72
CA GLN A 71 15.87 -3.81 5.30
C GLN A 71 15.58 -4.16 3.84
N ALA A 72 16.54 -4.78 3.16
CA ALA A 72 16.36 -5.18 1.75
C ALA A 72 15.12 -6.07 1.55
N GLY A 73 14.84 -6.98 2.49
CA GLY A 73 13.63 -7.82 2.46
C GLY A 73 12.34 -7.01 2.53
N GLU A 74 12.26 -6.01 3.41
CA GLU A 74 11.09 -5.13 3.54
C GLU A 74 10.82 -4.35 2.25
N ILE A 75 11.88 -3.89 1.56
CA ILE A 75 11.75 -3.22 0.26
C ILE A 75 11.18 -4.19 -0.78
N GLN A 76 11.70 -5.43 -0.85
CA GLN A 76 11.19 -6.44 -1.78
C GLN A 76 9.73 -6.78 -1.52
N ASP A 77 9.33 -6.86 -0.27
CA ASP A 77 7.96 -7.15 0.11
C ASP A 77 6.99 -6.01 -0.22
N ILE A 78 7.45 -4.76 -0.05
CA ILE A 78 6.70 -3.60 -0.52
C ILE A 78 6.57 -3.65 -2.04
N LEU A 79 7.64 -3.90 -2.79
CA LEU A 79 7.60 -4.00 -4.25
C LEU A 79 6.60 -5.08 -4.72
N LYS A 80 6.59 -6.26 -4.10
CA LYS A 80 5.60 -7.30 -4.40
C LYS A 80 4.17 -6.86 -4.13
N ALA A 81 3.93 -6.17 -3.01
CA ALA A 81 2.62 -5.58 -2.71
C ALA A 81 2.25 -4.52 -3.75
N MET A 82 3.22 -3.74 -4.21
CA MET A 82 3.03 -2.74 -5.26
C MET A 82 2.57 -3.39 -6.57
N ASP A 83 3.28 -4.40 -7.04
CA ASP A 83 2.95 -5.15 -8.27
C ASP A 83 1.56 -5.80 -8.17
N ARG A 84 1.25 -6.40 -7.01
CA ARG A 84 -0.07 -7.03 -6.79
C ARG A 84 -1.20 -6.01 -6.80
N SER A 85 -0.99 -4.85 -6.18
CA SER A 85 -1.95 -3.73 -6.20
C SER A 85 -2.24 -3.26 -7.62
N ASP A 86 -1.22 -3.23 -8.47
CA ASP A 86 -1.34 -2.80 -9.86
C ASP A 86 -2.11 -3.82 -10.70
N TYR A 87 -1.81 -5.11 -10.55
CA TYR A 87 -2.60 -6.20 -11.15
C TYR A 87 -4.08 -6.10 -10.76
N LEU A 88 -4.36 -6.02 -9.46
CA LEU A 88 -5.74 -5.95 -8.96
C LEU A 88 -6.47 -4.69 -9.42
N THR A 89 -5.75 -3.58 -9.56
CA THR A 89 -6.33 -2.35 -10.12
C THR A 89 -6.62 -2.51 -11.60
N ALA A 90 -5.73 -3.15 -12.36
CA ALA A 90 -5.95 -3.39 -13.78
C ALA A 90 -7.17 -4.28 -14.05
N GLU A 91 -7.40 -5.30 -13.22
CA GLU A 91 -8.60 -6.14 -13.27
C GLU A 91 -9.88 -5.32 -13.05
N VAL A 92 -9.86 -4.33 -12.14
CA VAL A 92 -11.01 -3.44 -11.89
C VAL A 92 -11.25 -2.48 -13.05
N LEU A 93 -10.18 -1.95 -13.66
CA LEU A 93 -10.26 -0.92 -14.68
C LEU A 93 -10.36 -1.46 -16.12
N GLY A 94 -10.07 -2.75 -16.32
CA GLY A 94 -9.87 -3.36 -17.65
C GLY A 94 -8.65 -2.82 -18.40
N ARG A 95 -7.73 -2.12 -17.70
CA ARG A 95 -6.51 -1.50 -18.27
C ARG A 95 -5.50 -1.14 -17.18
N GLY A 96 -4.25 -0.91 -17.58
CA GLY A 96 -3.22 -0.36 -16.69
C GLY A 96 -3.48 1.11 -16.27
N TRP A 97 -2.68 1.61 -15.32
CA TRP A 97 -2.76 2.99 -14.85
C TRP A 97 -2.54 4.01 -15.97
N SER A 98 -3.43 5.00 -16.09
CA SER A 98 -3.38 5.99 -17.18
C SER A 98 -2.78 7.36 -16.81
N ARG A 99 -2.65 7.73 -15.52
CA ARG A 99 -2.05 9.00 -15.03
C ARG A 99 -1.51 8.95 -13.60
N GLY A 100 -0.38 9.63 -13.35
CA GLY A 100 0.19 9.94 -12.01
C GLY A 100 1.27 8.94 -11.52
N PRO A 101 1.98 9.21 -10.41
CA PRO A 101 3.10 8.39 -9.95
C PRO A 101 2.62 7.07 -9.33
N ARG A 102 2.24 6.14 -10.21
CA ARG A 102 2.94 4.87 -10.40
C ARG A 102 3.01 4.60 -11.92
N PRO A 103 4.17 4.87 -12.55
CA PRO A 103 4.42 4.46 -13.92
C PRO A 103 5.00 3.05 -13.91
N TYR A 104 4.42 2.10 -14.65
CA TYR A 104 5.14 1.19 -15.54
C TYR A 104 4.10 0.60 -16.50
N LEU A 105 4.15 1.01 -17.77
CA LEU A 105 3.65 0.16 -18.85
C LEU A 105 4.24 -1.25 -18.62
N PRO A 106 3.45 -2.33 -18.70
CA PRO A 106 4.05 -3.65 -18.80
C PRO A 106 5.09 -3.63 -19.93
N LEU A 107 6.31 -4.14 -19.70
CA LEU A 107 7.37 -4.12 -20.73
C LEU A 107 6.95 -4.82 -22.04
N TRP A 108 5.94 -5.69 -22.00
CA TRP A 108 5.35 -6.36 -23.18
C TRP A 108 4.37 -5.50 -23.99
N THR A 109 3.97 -4.31 -23.51
CA THR A 109 3.13 -3.36 -24.27
C THR A 109 3.92 -2.43 -25.19
N LEU A 110 5.25 -2.57 -25.24
CA LEU A 110 6.18 -1.80 -26.10
C LEU A 110 6.92 -2.69 -27.13
N MET A 111 6.49 -3.93 -27.31
CA MET A 111 6.91 -4.85 -28.39
C MET A 111 5.75 -5.07 -29.35
#